data_AF-A0A836ES40-F1
#
_entry.id   AF-A0A836ES40-F1
#
_cell.length_a   1.000
_cell.length_b   1.000
_cell.length_c   1.000
_cell.angle_alpha   90.00
_cell.angle_beta   90.00
_cell.angle_gamma   90.00
#
_symmetry.space_group_name_H-M   'P 1'
#
loop_
_entity.id
_entity.type
_entity.pdbx_description
1 polymer ?
#
loop_
_entity_poly.entity_id
_entity_poly.type
_entity_poly.pdbx_seq_one_letter_code
_entity_poly.pdbx_strand_id
1 'polypeptide(L)'
;MSSMDKNYFRSLIKHYFLKGKTAKETKEKLDKYYVANAPSDYTVKYWFREFRGGRNSTTDEIRSGRPSDAVTEENVKKIHEMVLADRKVKVRELADATKISTMKRI
;
A
#
# COMPACT_ATOMS: atom_id res chain seq x y z
N MET A 1 -11.76 -18.28 -7.56
CA MET A 1 -11.69 -18.30 -6.08
C MET A 1 -11.00 -17.03 -5.62
N SER A 2 -11.70 -16.18 -4.85
CA SER A 2 -11.15 -14.92 -4.36
C SER A 2 -9.95 -15.19 -3.45
N SER A 3 -8.82 -14.53 -3.72
CA SER A 3 -7.63 -14.57 -2.85
C SER A 3 -8.04 -14.13 -1.45
N MET A 4 -7.80 -14.95 -0.43
CA MET A 4 -8.03 -14.54 0.96
C MET A 4 -7.26 -13.24 1.24
N ASP A 5 -7.96 -12.23 1.76
CA ASP A 5 -7.38 -10.91 2.02
C ASP A 5 -6.17 -11.04 2.96
N LYS A 6 -5.05 -10.39 2.62
CA LYS A 6 -3.83 -10.39 3.44
C LYS A 6 -4.12 -9.87 4.86
N ASN A 7 -5.09 -8.98 5.01
CA ASN A 7 -5.52 -8.49 6.33
C ASN A 7 -6.18 -9.59 7.18
N TYR A 8 -6.81 -10.59 6.57
CA TYR A 8 -7.42 -11.71 7.29
C TYR A 8 -6.38 -12.49 8.10
N PHE A 9 -5.28 -12.90 7.46
CA PHE A 9 -4.23 -13.64 8.14
C PHE A 9 -3.51 -12.81 9.20
N ARG A 10 -3.31 -11.51 8.97
CA ARG A 10 -2.73 -10.60 9.98
C ARG A 10 -3.59 -10.52 11.23
N SER A 11 -4.91 -10.42 11.07
CA SER A 11 -5.87 -10.44 12.17
C SER A 11 -5.86 -11.77 12.93
N LEU A 12 -5.74 -12.90 12.24
CA LEU A 12 -5.58 -14.21 12.89
C LEU A 12 -4.27 -14.33 13.66
N ILE A 13 -3.15 -13.87 13.08
CA ILE A 13 -1.86 -13.86 13.76
C ILE A 13 -1.93 -12.99 15.01
N LYS A 14 -2.55 -11.80 14.92
CA LYS A 14 -2.76 -10.90 16.06
C LYS A 14 -3.59 -11.57 17.16
N HIS A 15 -4.67 -12.25 16.80
CA HIS A 15 -5.51 -13.00 17.74
C HIS A 15 -4.70 -14.06 18.51
N TYR A 16 -3.87 -14.84 17.81
CA TYR A 16 -3.03 -15.85 18.47
C TYR A 16 -1.92 -15.22 19.32
N PHE A 17 -1.32 -14.12 18.88
CA PHE A 17 -0.37 -13.35 19.67
C PHE A 17 -1.00 -12.88 20.99
N LEU A 18 -2.20 -12.27 20.94
CA LEU A 18 -2.93 -11.81 22.13
C LEU A 18 -3.34 -12.97 23.06
N LYS A 19 -3.53 -14.18 22.52
CA LYS A 19 -3.75 -15.40 23.31
C LYS A 19 -2.46 -16.00 23.92
N GLY A 20 -1.33 -15.29 23.82
CA GLY A 20 -0.05 -15.74 24.37
C GLY A 20 0.57 -16.92 23.61
N LYS A 21 0.12 -17.19 22.37
CA LYS A 21 0.71 -18.25 21.55
C LYS A 21 2.02 -17.82 20.94
N THR A 22 2.89 -18.79 20.66
CA THR A 22 4.13 -18.55 19.94
C THR A 22 3.90 -18.48 18.43
N ALA A 23 4.87 -17.91 17.70
CA ALA A 23 4.83 -17.87 16.24
C ALA A 23 4.78 -19.28 15.63
N LYS A 24 5.49 -20.24 16.23
CA LYS A 24 5.52 -21.65 15.80
C LYS A 24 4.14 -22.31 15.95
N GLU A 25 3.54 -22.24 17.13
CA GLU A 25 2.18 -22.79 17.36
C GLU A 25 1.14 -22.13 16.44
N THR A 26 1.29 -20.84 16.18
CA THR A 26 0.41 -20.10 15.28
C THR A 26 0.57 -20.60 13.84
N LYS A 27 1.81 -20.80 13.38
CA LYS A 27 2.09 -21.34 12.05
C LYS A 27 1.51 -22.73 11.86
N GLU A 28 1.72 -23.63 12.83
CA GLU A 28 1.15 -24.99 12.80
C GLU A 28 -0.38 -24.98 12.72
N LYS A 29 -1.05 -24.09 13.46
CA LYS A 29 -2.51 -23.94 13.37
C LYS A 29 -2.95 -23.40 12.01
N LEU A 30 -2.27 -22.38 11.49
CA LEU A 30 -2.62 -21.82 10.19
C LEU A 30 -2.43 -22.84 9.07
N ASP A 31 -1.37 -23.64 9.12
CA ASP A 31 -1.14 -24.73 8.15
C ASP A 31 -2.21 -25.81 8.23
N LYS A 32 -2.65 -26.17 9.46
CA LYS A 32 -3.72 -27.15 9.66
C LYS A 32 -5.05 -26.73 9.06
N TYR A 33 -5.44 -25.45 9.18
CA TYR A 33 -6.78 -25.00 8.77
C TYR A 33 -6.82 -24.38 7.37
N TYR A 34 -5.72 -23.80 6.89
CA TYR A 34 -5.70 -23.04 5.63
C TYR A 34 -4.79 -23.65 4.55
N VAL A 35 -3.94 -24.61 4.90
CA VAL A 35 -3.11 -25.44 4.00
C VAL A 35 -2.44 -24.62 2.89
N ALA A 36 -2.99 -24.63 1.66
CA ALA A 36 -2.43 -23.94 0.50
C ALA A 36 -2.48 -22.40 0.60
N ASN A 37 -3.38 -21.86 1.41
CA ASN A 37 -3.56 -20.42 1.60
C ASN A 37 -2.83 -19.90 2.85
N ALA A 38 -2.18 -20.76 3.63
CA ALA A 38 -1.56 -20.37 4.87
C ALA A 38 -0.37 -19.40 4.61
N PRO A 39 -0.21 -18.35 5.43
CA PRO A 39 0.89 -17.41 5.27
C PRO A 39 2.24 -18.11 5.52
N SER A 40 3.29 -17.65 4.88
CA SER A 40 4.65 -18.19 5.08
C SER A 40 5.11 -18.05 6.53
N ASP A 41 6.05 -18.92 6.95
CA ASP A 41 6.67 -18.83 8.29
C ASP A 41 7.30 -17.45 8.53
N TYR A 42 7.96 -16.88 7.52
CA TYR A 42 8.50 -15.52 7.56
C TYR A 42 7.42 -14.48 7.87
N THR A 43 6.25 -14.56 7.23
CA THR A 43 5.13 -13.63 7.45
C THR A 43 4.64 -13.71 8.90
N VAL A 44 4.48 -14.93 9.44
CA VAL A 44 4.05 -15.12 10.83
C VAL A 44 5.08 -14.51 11.78
N LYS A 45 6.37 -14.82 11.62
CA LYS A 45 7.45 -14.28 12.47
C LYS A 45 7.56 -12.76 12.39
N TYR A 46 7.42 -12.19 11.19
CA TYR A 46 7.41 -10.74 10.97
C TYR A 46 6.32 -10.08 11.82
N TRP A 47 5.06 -10.51 11.68
CA TRP A 47 3.94 -9.91 12.41
C TRP A 47 4.06 -10.10 13.92
N PHE A 48 4.56 -11.25 14.37
CA PHE A 48 4.88 -11.45 15.79
C PHE A 48 5.90 -10.44 16.32
N ARG A 49 6.94 -10.12 15.54
CA ARG A 49 7.92 -9.09 15.91
C ARG A 49 7.27 -7.71 15.96
N GLU A 50 6.45 -7.36 14.98
CA GLU A 50 5.75 -6.07 14.95
C GLU A 50 4.81 -5.90 16.15
N PHE A 51 4.06 -6.93 16.51
CA PHE A 51 3.17 -6.91 17.67
C PHE A 51 3.92 -6.82 19.00
N ARG A 52 5.08 -7.49 19.12
CA ARG A 52 5.98 -7.29 20.27
C ARG A 52 6.54 -5.87 20.33
N GLY A 53 6.74 -5.24 19.17
CA GLY A 53 7.13 -3.82 19.05
C GLY A 53 6.00 -2.83 19.32
N GLY A 54 4.81 -3.29 19.71
CA GLY A 54 3.69 -2.41 20.08
C GLY A 54 2.78 -1.99 18.92
N ARG A 55 3.01 -2.48 17.69
CA ARG A 55 2.09 -2.22 16.57
C ARG A 55 0.74 -2.88 16.86
N ASN A 56 -0.34 -2.10 16.82
CA ASN A 56 -1.70 -2.63 17.03
C ASN A 56 -2.55 -2.68 15.75
N SER A 57 -2.14 -2.01 14.67
CA SER A 57 -2.85 -2.09 13.39
C SER A 57 -2.49 -3.37 12.63
N THR A 58 -3.49 -4.00 12.01
CA THR A 58 -3.31 -5.11 11.05
C THR A 58 -3.39 -4.64 9.60
N THR A 59 -3.94 -3.44 9.38
CA THR A 59 -4.00 -2.79 8.07
C THR A 59 -2.62 -2.29 7.68
N ASP A 60 -2.28 -2.36 6.40
CA ASP A 60 -1.12 -1.64 5.89
C ASP A 60 -1.26 -0.16 6.24
N GLU A 61 -0.21 0.42 6.83
CA GLU A 61 -0.10 1.87 6.91
C GLU A 61 -0.25 2.43 5.50
N ILE A 62 -0.86 3.60 5.38
CA ILE A 62 -0.92 4.32 4.11
C ILE A 62 0.51 4.38 3.61
N ARG A 63 0.81 3.60 2.57
CA ARG A 63 2.12 3.70 1.93
C ARG A 63 2.19 5.13 1.46
N SER A 64 3.20 5.84 1.94
CA SER A 64 3.69 7.02 1.25
C SER A 64 4.14 6.56 -0.13
N GLY A 65 3.20 6.45 -1.06
CA GLY A 65 3.53 6.53 -2.46
C GLY A 65 4.24 7.86 -2.68
N ARG A 66 5.03 7.95 -3.74
CA ARG A 66 5.62 9.24 -4.10
C ARG A 66 4.47 10.25 -4.25
N PRO A 67 4.44 11.35 -3.48
CA PRO A 67 3.51 12.43 -3.75
C PRO A 67 3.77 12.86 -5.19
N SER A 68 2.75 12.80 -6.03
CA SER A 68 2.86 13.44 -7.33
C SER A 68 2.73 14.93 -7.06
N ASP A 69 3.85 15.60 -6.75
CA ASP A 69 3.90 17.07 -6.65
C ASP A 69 3.40 17.75 -7.94
N ALA A 70 3.30 16.97 -9.03
CA ALA A 70 2.70 17.36 -10.29
C ALA A 70 1.16 17.47 -10.27
N VAL A 71 0.44 16.64 -9.49
CA VAL A 71 -1.03 16.55 -9.51
C VAL A 71 -1.60 17.34 -8.33
N THR A 72 -1.39 18.66 -8.35
CA THR A 72 -2.07 19.60 -7.45
C THR A 72 -3.31 20.16 -8.13
N GLU A 73 -4.32 20.55 -7.36
CA GLU A 73 -5.53 21.18 -7.91
C GLU A 73 -5.20 22.44 -8.72
N GLU A 74 -4.20 23.20 -8.29
CA GLU A 74 -3.69 24.38 -8.99
C GLU A 74 -3.13 24.02 -10.38
N ASN A 75 -2.30 22.99 -10.47
CA ASN A 75 -1.73 22.55 -11.75
C ASN A 75 -2.80 21.99 -12.69
N VAL A 76 -3.78 21.25 -12.16
CA VAL A 76 -4.92 20.73 -12.92
C VAL A 76 -5.74 21.88 -13.50
N LYS A 77 -6.09 22.86 -12.66
CA LYS A 77 -6.86 24.04 -13.07
C LYS A 77 -6.12 24.84 -14.15
N LYS A 78 -4.82 25.09 -13.95
CA LYS A 78 -3.99 25.85 -14.89
C LYS A 78 -3.90 25.17 -16.26
N ILE A 79 -3.67 23.85 -16.30
CA ILE A 79 -3.63 23.09 -17.56
C ILE A 79 -5.00 23.13 -18.24
N HIS A 80 -6.09 22.98 -17.49
CA HIS A 80 -7.44 23.02 -18.02
C HIS A 80 -7.75 24.38 -18.67
N GLU A 81 -7.39 25.48 -18.02
CA GLU A 81 -7.54 26.84 -18.57
C GLU A 81 -6.71 27.05 -19.85
N MET A 82 -5.46 26.58 -19.88
CA MET A 82 -4.60 26.69 -21.07
C MET A 82 -5.15 25.90 -22.26
N VAL A 83 -5.68 24.69 -22.04
CA VAL A 83 -6.27 23.86 -23.09
C VAL A 83 -7.60 24.45 -23.60
N LEU A 84 -8.39 25.07 -22.73
CA LEU A 84 -9.61 25.78 -23.14
C LEU A 84 -9.29 27.04 -23.96
N ALA A 85 -8.22 27.76 -23.61
CA ALA A 85 -7.78 28.95 -24.32
C ALA A 85 -7.18 28.62 -25.70
N ASP A 86 -6.38 27.56 -25.80
CA ASP A 86 -5.86 27.05 -27.06
C ASP A 86 -5.83 25.51 -27.09
N ARG A 87 -6.73 24.94 -27.89
CA ARG A 87 -6.81 23.49 -28.08
C ARG A 87 -5.57 22.89 -28.76
N LYS A 88 -4.72 23.70 -29.40
CA LYS A 88 -3.49 23.25 -30.09
C LYS A 88 -2.22 23.39 -29.24
N VAL A 89 -2.33 23.76 -27.97
CA VAL A 89 -1.19 23.88 -27.04
C VAL A 89 -0.38 22.59 -26.95
N LYS A 90 0.95 22.70 -26.97
CA LYS A 90 1.85 21.55 -26.91
C LYS A 90 2.09 21.11 -25.46
N VAL A 91 2.29 19.81 -25.27
CA VAL A 91 2.58 19.22 -23.94
C VAL A 91 3.82 19.84 -23.28
N ARG A 92 4.84 20.25 -24.06
CA ARG A 92 6.04 20.92 -23.52
C ARG A 92 5.70 22.30 -22.95
N GLU A 93 4.82 23.05 -23.60
CA GLU A 93 4.41 24.39 -23.15
C GLU A 93 3.60 24.30 -21.84
N LEU A 94 2.73 23.29 -21.72
CA LEU A 94 2.00 23.00 -20.49
C LEU A 94 2.95 22.61 -19.35
N ALA A 95 3.95 21.78 -19.64
CA ALA A 95 4.98 21.35 -18.69
C ALA A 95 5.82 22.52 -18.18
N ASP A 96 6.28 23.40 -19.07
CA ASP A 96 7.05 24.59 -18.72
C ASP A 96 6.22 25.55 -17.85
N ALA A 97 4.93 25.72 -18.18
CA ALA A 97 4.02 26.58 -17.43
C ALA A 97 3.68 26.05 -16.03
N THR A 98 3.62 24.73 -15.85
CA THR A 98 3.28 24.08 -14.57
C THR A 98 4.50 23.62 -13.78
N LYS A 99 5.71 23.79 -14.32
CA LYS A 99 6.97 23.26 -13.77
C LYS A 99 6.90 21.74 -13.54
N ILE A 100 6.09 21.03 -14.33
CA ILE A 100 5.95 19.58 -14.30
C ILE A 100 6.88 19.00 -15.37
N SER A 101 7.73 18.04 -15.00
CA SER A 101 8.58 17.36 -15.98
C SER A 101 7.72 16.50 -16.93
N THR A 102 8.01 16.56 -18.23
CA THR A 102 7.38 15.71 -19.26
C THR A 102 7.81 14.24 -19.18
N MET A 103 8.84 13.93 -18.39
CA MET A 103 9.43 12.60 -18.32
C MET A 103 8.83 11.79 -17.18
N LYS A 104 8.28 10.61 -17.50
CA LYS A 104 8.01 9.58 -16.50
C LYS A 104 9.37 9.02 -16.06
N ARG A 105 9.87 9.41 -14.89
CA ARG A 105 11.03 8.75 -14.28
C ARG A 105 10.59 7.33 -13.89
N ILE A 106 10.89 6.37 -14.76
CA ILE A 106 10.75 4.92 -14.52
C ILE A 106 11.82 4.49 -13.52
#